data_AF-A0AAU7NT58-F1
#
_entry.id   AF-A0AAU7NT58-F1
#
_cell.length_a   1.000
_cell.length_b   1.000
_cell.length_c   1.000
_cell.angle_alpha   90.00
_cell.angle_beta   90.00
_cell.angle_gamma   90.00
#
_symmetry.space_group_name_H-M   'P 1'
#
loop_
_entity.id
_entity.type
_entity.pdbx_description
1 polymer ?
#
loop_
_entity_poly.entity_id
_entity_poly.type
_entity_poly.pdbx_seq_one_letter_code
_entity_poly.pdbx_strand_id
1 'polypeptide(L)'
;MPIYNSIAPRPRNPAETGLSEEFVRDLLCKHLYFNGVMDLHQLTESIKLSGTLLEQALDFLRKEHKVEVLAPVKGNSERYNLTDKGKVEALSASNKSGYVGPAPVPLEQYNRVVASQSVQNCKITHDQVQAQFKEVTINPRLLDQLGSAMHSGRAIMIYGHAGTGKTYICKQLTKLLGESILIPYAITIGESVIQMFDPVVHFPIKKESTSTSALLHEGHDPRYVECERPVAISGGELTLDMLEIDHNRNTRLSTAPLQLKANNGMYIIDDLGRQRVSPLELFNRWIVPLEEKHDYLSLDTGKRVQFPFDVILIFSSNINPVDLADEAFLRRLGYKIKFSPVSESEYREIWHQYMQELNVACSDDLLARLFARYRQDNKPMLPCHPRDLLGIVKDQCQYVGDENMATAERLDIAWDTYFINLENARVDI
;
A
#
# COMPACT_ATOMS: atom_id res chain seq x y z
N MET A 1 -9.27 -12.39 -17.40
CA MET A 1 -10.64 -12.39 -16.83
C MET A 1 -11.17 -13.76 -16.38
N PRO A 2 -10.98 -14.92 -17.04
CA PRO A 2 -11.52 -16.19 -16.54
C PRO A 2 -10.91 -16.67 -15.20
N ILE A 3 -9.72 -16.16 -14.84
CA ILE A 3 -8.98 -16.53 -13.63
C ILE A 3 -9.71 -16.07 -12.34
N TYR A 4 -10.20 -14.83 -12.28
CA TYR A 4 -10.81 -14.29 -11.05
C TYR A 4 -12.13 -14.95 -10.66
N ASN A 5 -12.93 -15.40 -11.63
CA ASN A 5 -14.18 -16.11 -11.35
C ASN A 5 -13.92 -17.45 -10.65
N SER A 6 -12.76 -18.07 -10.92
CA SER A 6 -12.36 -19.31 -10.24
C SER A 6 -11.81 -19.05 -8.83
N ILE A 7 -11.16 -17.91 -8.62
CA ILE A 7 -10.53 -17.54 -7.34
C ILE A 7 -11.57 -17.04 -6.33
N ALA A 8 -12.49 -16.17 -6.75
CA ALA A 8 -13.55 -15.61 -5.93
C ALA A 8 -14.91 -15.76 -6.66
N PRO A 9 -15.51 -16.96 -6.65
CA PRO A 9 -16.79 -17.20 -7.30
C PRO A 9 -17.91 -16.44 -6.59
N ARG A 10 -18.87 -15.92 -7.37
CA ARG A 10 -20.07 -15.27 -6.81
C ARG A 10 -20.90 -16.26 -6.00
N PRO A 11 -21.32 -15.91 -4.77
CA PRO A 11 -22.20 -16.76 -3.99
C PRO A 11 -23.58 -16.85 -4.63
N ARG A 12 -24.09 -18.07 -4.82
CA ARG A 12 -25.38 -18.37 -5.46
C ARG A 12 -26.49 -18.68 -4.47
N ASN A 13 -26.13 -19.03 -3.25
CA ASN A 13 -27.05 -19.34 -2.15
C ASN A 13 -26.50 -18.78 -0.83
N PRO A 14 -27.32 -18.67 0.23
CA PRO A 14 -26.89 -18.10 1.51
C PRO A 14 -25.67 -18.81 2.11
N ALA A 15 -25.57 -20.13 1.98
CA ALA A 15 -24.45 -20.91 2.51
C ALA A 15 -23.12 -20.54 1.84
N GLU A 16 -23.11 -20.29 0.53
CA GLU A 16 -21.90 -19.87 -0.21
C GLU A 16 -21.39 -18.48 0.19
N THR A 17 -22.24 -17.61 0.73
CA THR A 17 -21.79 -16.32 1.30
C THR A 17 -20.84 -16.53 2.47
N GLY A 18 -21.01 -17.65 3.20
CA GLY A 18 -20.35 -17.98 4.45
C GLY A 18 -20.73 -17.06 5.61
N LEU A 19 -21.81 -16.29 5.48
CA LEU A 19 -22.39 -15.43 6.52
C LEU A 19 -23.63 -16.10 7.12
N SER A 20 -23.91 -15.80 8.39
CA SER A 20 -25.17 -16.21 9.01
C SER A 20 -26.35 -15.42 8.43
N GLU A 21 -27.54 -16.02 8.39
CA GLU A 21 -28.75 -15.32 7.94
C GLU A 21 -29.09 -14.13 8.85
N GLU A 22 -28.76 -14.21 10.15
CA GLU A 22 -28.87 -13.08 11.07
C GLU A 22 -27.94 -11.94 10.65
N PHE A 23 -26.67 -12.21 10.35
CA PHE A 23 -25.72 -11.19 9.92
C PHE A 23 -26.21 -10.44 8.68
N VAL A 24 -26.71 -11.16 7.67
CA VAL A 24 -27.20 -10.54 6.42
C VAL A 24 -28.41 -9.65 6.70
N ARG A 25 -29.35 -10.11 7.55
CA ARG A 25 -30.52 -9.33 7.96
C ARG A 25 -30.14 -8.10 8.77
N ASP A 26 -29.23 -8.24 9.73
CA ASP A 26 -28.71 -7.13 10.55
C ASP A 26 -28.02 -6.08 9.67
N LEU A 27 -27.20 -6.51 8.71
CA LEU A 27 -26.55 -5.63 7.75
C LEU A 27 -27.58 -4.90 6.87
N LEU A 28 -28.61 -5.60 6.39
CA LEU A 28 -29.68 -5.01 5.60
C LEU A 28 -30.45 -3.95 6.40
N CYS A 29 -30.83 -4.27 7.63
CA CYS A 29 -31.47 -3.33 8.54
C CYS A 29 -30.60 -2.09 8.78
N LYS A 30 -29.28 -2.26 8.97
CA LYS A 30 -28.36 -1.11 9.09
C LYS A 30 -28.35 -0.25 7.82
N HIS A 31 -28.29 -0.84 6.63
CA HIS A 31 -28.33 -0.07 5.38
C HIS A 31 -29.61 0.75 5.23
N LEU A 32 -30.78 0.15 5.49
CA LEU A 32 -32.06 0.88 5.45
C LEU A 32 -32.17 1.94 6.56
N TYR A 33 -31.55 1.72 7.72
CA TYR A 33 -31.56 2.69 8.80
C TYR A 33 -30.78 3.96 8.46
N PHE A 34 -29.55 3.81 7.93
CA PHE A 34 -28.68 4.95 7.64
C PHE A 34 -28.99 5.65 6.31
N ASN A 35 -29.47 4.91 5.31
CA ASN A 35 -29.76 5.47 3.98
C ASN A 35 -31.26 5.76 3.76
N GLY A 36 -32.13 5.33 4.67
CA GLY A 36 -33.57 5.46 4.54
C GLY A 36 -34.18 4.50 3.52
N VAL A 37 -35.06 5.02 2.68
CA VAL A 37 -35.77 4.21 1.68
C VAL A 37 -34.83 3.80 0.56
N MET A 38 -34.68 2.49 0.34
CA MET A 38 -33.85 1.94 -0.74
C MET A 38 -34.62 0.93 -1.59
N ASP A 39 -34.31 0.85 -2.89
CA ASP A 39 -34.75 -0.26 -3.74
C ASP A 39 -33.76 -1.43 -3.72
N LEU A 40 -34.16 -2.57 -4.32
CA LEU A 40 -33.34 -3.78 -4.37
C LEU A 40 -32.01 -3.56 -5.12
N HIS A 41 -31.99 -2.68 -6.14
CA HIS A 41 -30.79 -2.39 -6.90
C HIS A 41 -29.77 -1.65 -6.02
N GLN A 42 -30.20 -0.61 -5.32
CA GLN A 42 -29.37 0.15 -4.38
C GLN A 42 -28.84 -0.72 -3.23
N LEU A 43 -29.68 -1.63 -2.71
CA LEU A 43 -29.26 -2.59 -1.67
C LEU A 43 -28.22 -3.56 -2.21
N THR A 44 -28.43 -4.07 -3.43
CA THR A 44 -27.49 -4.97 -4.10
C THR A 44 -26.14 -4.30 -4.36
N GLU A 45 -26.14 -3.04 -4.83
CA GLU A 45 -24.92 -2.28 -5.05
C GLU A 45 -24.18 -1.94 -3.76
N SER A 46 -24.90 -1.66 -2.67
CA SER A 46 -24.32 -1.30 -1.37
C SER A 46 -23.80 -2.51 -0.60
N ILE A 47 -24.55 -3.62 -0.61
CA ILE A 47 -24.24 -4.85 0.14
C ILE A 47 -23.37 -5.80 -0.69
N LYS A 48 -23.33 -5.67 -2.02
CA LYS A 48 -22.57 -6.56 -2.91
C LYS A 48 -22.97 -8.05 -2.77
N LEU A 49 -24.25 -8.32 -2.55
CA LEU A 49 -24.84 -9.65 -2.63
C LEU A 49 -25.93 -9.64 -3.70
N SER A 50 -26.19 -10.79 -4.34
CA SER A 50 -27.18 -10.86 -5.41
C SER A 50 -28.59 -10.49 -4.92
N GLY A 51 -29.40 -9.92 -5.80
CA GLY A 51 -30.78 -9.55 -5.51
C GLY A 51 -31.58 -10.72 -4.92
N THR A 52 -31.42 -11.93 -5.46
CA THR A 52 -32.08 -13.15 -4.96
C THR A 52 -31.75 -13.47 -3.50
N LEU A 53 -30.51 -13.23 -3.06
CA LEU A 53 -30.12 -13.43 -1.66
C LEU A 53 -30.74 -12.37 -0.75
N LEU A 54 -30.75 -11.12 -1.21
CA LEU A 54 -31.31 -10.00 -0.46
C LEU A 54 -32.84 -10.07 -0.38
N GLU A 55 -33.52 -10.50 -1.45
CA GLU A 55 -34.96 -10.74 -1.47
C GLU A 55 -35.38 -11.77 -0.42
N GLN A 56 -34.65 -12.88 -0.28
CA GLN A 56 -34.92 -13.88 0.76
C GLN A 56 -34.83 -13.28 2.17
N ALA A 57 -33.83 -12.44 2.42
CA ALA A 57 -33.67 -11.74 3.71
C ALA A 57 -34.77 -10.69 3.93
N LEU A 58 -35.12 -9.92 2.90
CA LEU A 58 -36.20 -8.92 2.91
C LEU A 58 -37.56 -9.57 3.18
N ASP A 59 -37.87 -10.70 2.54
CA ASP A 59 -39.10 -11.44 2.76
C ASP A 59 -39.23 -11.92 4.20
N PHE A 60 -38.12 -12.39 4.79
CA PHE A 60 -38.09 -12.75 6.19
C PHE A 60 -38.38 -11.52 7.08
N LEU A 61 -37.67 -10.41 6.84
CA LEU A 61 -37.84 -9.18 7.62
C LEU A 61 -39.25 -8.59 7.47
N ARG A 62 -39.88 -8.75 6.31
CA ARG A 62 -41.27 -8.36 6.05
C ARG A 62 -42.25 -9.21 6.85
N LYS A 63 -42.08 -10.54 6.86
CA LYS A 63 -42.90 -11.47 7.67
C LYS A 63 -42.79 -11.16 9.17
N GLU A 64 -41.61 -10.71 9.61
CA GLU A 64 -41.36 -10.26 10.98
C GLU A 64 -41.83 -8.82 11.28
N HIS A 65 -42.48 -8.15 10.32
CA HIS A 65 -42.92 -6.76 10.43
C HIS A 65 -41.79 -5.76 10.75
N LYS A 66 -40.56 -6.06 10.34
CA LYS A 66 -39.39 -5.18 10.50
C LYS A 66 -39.17 -4.28 9.29
N VAL A 67 -39.58 -4.74 8.10
CA VAL A 67 -39.49 -3.99 6.84
C VAL A 67 -40.89 -3.85 6.24
N GLU A 68 -41.16 -2.67 5.70
CA GLU A 68 -42.36 -2.37 4.90
C GLU A 68 -41.99 -2.14 3.43
N VAL A 69 -42.90 -2.49 2.53
CA VAL A 69 -42.75 -2.29 1.08
C VAL A 69 -43.56 -1.07 0.68
N LEU A 70 -42.89 -0.07 0.10
CA LEU A 70 -43.50 1.14 -0.40
C LEU A 70 -43.82 1.00 -1.89
N ALA A 71 -44.91 1.66 -2.31
CA ALA A 71 -45.32 1.66 -3.70
C ALA A 71 -44.20 2.20 -4.63
N PRO A 72 -44.08 1.63 -5.83
CA PRO A 72 -43.19 2.16 -6.86
C PRO A 72 -43.47 3.63 -7.17
N VAL A 73 -42.42 4.40 -7.47
CA VAL A 73 -42.57 5.75 -8.03
C VAL A 73 -42.24 5.66 -9.52
N LYS A 74 -43.20 6.02 -10.37
CA LYS A 74 -43.03 6.23 -11.83
C LYS A 74 -42.14 5.18 -12.54
N GLY A 75 -42.49 3.88 -12.41
CA GLY A 75 -41.84 2.80 -13.18
C GLY A 75 -40.61 2.15 -12.54
N ASN A 76 -40.25 2.51 -11.30
CA ASN A 76 -39.18 1.85 -10.55
C ASN A 76 -39.62 0.52 -9.90
N SER A 77 -38.64 -0.26 -9.42
CA SER A 77 -38.84 -1.45 -8.60
C SER A 77 -39.46 -1.14 -7.23
N GLU A 78 -39.91 -2.18 -6.53
CA GLU A 78 -40.33 -2.09 -5.13
C GLU A 78 -39.25 -1.41 -4.26
N ARG A 79 -39.71 -0.62 -3.29
CA ARG A 79 -38.84 0.11 -2.35
C ARG A 79 -39.09 -0.37 -0.93
N TYR A 80 -38.04 -0.45 -0.14
CA TYR A 80 -38.07 -0.97 1.21
C TYR A 80 -37.74 0.12 2.22
N ASN A 81 -38.42 0.10 3.36
CA ASN A 81 -38.17 0.99 4.48
C ASN A 81 -38.28 0.21 5.80
N LEU A 82 -37.66 0.72 6.87
CA LEU A 82 -37.80 0.13 8.19
C LEU A 82 -39.08 0.60 8.87
N THR A 83 -39.80 -0.35 9.47
CA THR A 83 -40.80 -0.06 10.50
C THR A 83 -40.10 0.36 11.79
N ASP A 84 -40.86 0.79 12.80
CA ASP A 84 -40.27 1.12 14.11
C ASP A 84 -39.62 -0.11 14.78
N LYS A 85 -40.20 -1.31 14.61
CA LYS A 85 -39.57 -2.58 15.05
C LYS A 85 -38.25 -2.82 14.30
N GLY A 86 -38.20 -2.53 13.01
CA GLY A 86 -36.98 -2.62 12.19
C GLY A 86 -35.90 -1.62 12.62
N LYS A 87 -36.28 -0.39 12.98
CA LYS A 87 -35.34 0.63 13.48
C LYS A 87 -34.69 0.21 14.80
N VAL A 88 -35.47 -0.39 15.71
CA VAL A 88 -34.92 -0.93 16.98
C VAL A 88 -33.92 -2.05 16.70
N GLU A 89 -34.22 -2.96 15.77
CA GLU A 89 -33.28 -4.01 15.36
C GLU A 89 -32.00 -3.43 14.74
N ALA A 90 -32.12 -2.46 13.84
CA ALA A 90 -30.97 -1.82 13.21
C ALA A 90 -30.05 -1.13 14.23
N LEU A 91 -30.64 -0.49 15.25
CA LEU A 91 -29.89 0.10 16.37
C LEU A 91 -29.23 -0.97 17.24
N SER A 92 -29.92 -2.08 17.51
CA SER A 92 -29.35 -3.24 18.22
C SER A 92 -28.14 -3.83 17.46
N ALA A 93 -28.30 -4.06 16.16
CA ALA A 93 -27.24 -4.54 15.27
C ALA A 93 -26.06 -3.56 15.20
N SER A 94 -26.33 -2.25 15.10
CA SER A 94 -25.31 -1.20 15.12
C SER A 94 -24.57 -1.15 16.46
N ASN A 95 -25.25 -1.53 17.54
CA ASN A 95 -24.62 -1.65 18.84
C ASN A 95 -23.66 -2.85 18.91
N LYS A 96 -23.94 -3.95 18.22
CA LYS A 96 -23.01 -5.10 18.13
C LYS A 96 -21.80 -4.73 17.26
N SER A 97 -22.02 -4.08 16.12
CA SER A 97 -20.98 -3.71 15.16
C SER A 97 -21.39 -2.48 14.35
N GLY A 98 -20.54 -1.46 14.36
CA GLY A 98 -20.78 -0.22 13.62
C GLY A 98 -20.55 -0.32 12.12
N TYR A 99 -20.15 -1.49 11.62
CA TYR A 99 -19.86 -1.68 10.19
C TYR A 99 -21.13 -1.58 9.34
N VAL A 100 -21.12 -0.65 8.39
CA VAL A 100 -22.14 -0.50 7.34
C VAL A 100 -21.42 -0.35 6.00
N GLY A 101 -21.57 -1.34 5.14
CA GLY A 101 -20.87 -1.41 3.86
C GLY A 101 -21.20 -2.72 3.13
N PRO A 102 -20.39 -3.09 2.12
CA PRO A 102 -20.49 -4.39 1.47
C PRO A 102 -20.45 -5.55 2.46
N ALA A 103 -21.17 -6.64 2.17
CA ALA A 103 -21.12 -7.83 2.98
C ALA A 103 -19.65 -8.31 3.13
N PRO A 104 -19.16 -8.54 4.36
CA PRO A 104 -17.79 -8.96 4.56
C PRO A 104 -17.60 -10.38 4.03
N VAL A 105 -16.35 -10.73 3.80
CA VAL A 105 -15.95 -12.06 3.36
C VAL A 105 -15.38 -12.84 4.55
N PRO A 106 -15.83 -14.07 4.83
CA PRO A 106 -15.25 -14.86 5.92
C PRO A 106 -13.75 -15.06 5.73
N LEU A 107 -13.00 -15.08 6.84
CA LEU A 107 -11.55 -15.22 6.84
C LEU A 107 -11.06 -16.44 6.03
N GLU A 108 -11.76 -17.57 6.08
CA GLU A 108 -11.41 -18.76 5.29
C GLU A 108 -11.51 -18.52 3.78
N GLN A 109 -12.51 -17.75 3.34
CA GLN A 109 -12.65 -17.38 1.93
C GLN A 109 -11.52 -16.41 1.52
N TYR A 110 -11.21 -15.43 2.38
CA TYR A 110 -10.07 -14.53 2.18
C TYR A 110 -8.75 -15.29 2.04
N ASN A 111 -8.47 -16.25 2.93
CA ASN A 111 -7.24 -17.05 2.91
C ASN A 111 -7.05 -17.79 1.57
N ARG A 112 -8.14 -18.34 1.01
CA ARG A 112 -8.10 -19.01 -0.30
C ARG A 112 -7.77 -18.05 -1.45
N VAL A 113 -8.35 -16.85 -1.42
CA VAL A 113 -8.06 -15.80 -2.43
C VAL A 113 -6.61 -15.37 -2.32
N VAL A 114 -6.12 -15.08 -1.11
CA VAL A 114 -4.72 -14.70 -0.85
C VAL A 114 -3.74 -15.75 -1.37
N ALA A 115 -3.98 -17.03 -1.09
CA ALA A 115 -3.13 -18.12 -1.56
C ALA A 115 -3.11 -18.22 -3.09
N SER A 116 -4.24 -17.96 -3.75
CA SER A 116 -4.37 -18.08 -5.21
C SER A 116 -3.67 -16.95 -5.98
N GLN A 117 -3.50 -15.79 -5.35
CA GLN A 117 -2.88 -14.59 -5.94
C GLN A 117 -1.54 -14.22 -5.28
N SER A 118 -0.90 -15.21 -4.66
CA SER A 118 0.28 -14.98 -3.80
C SER A 118 1.44 -14.28 -4.51
N VAL A 119 2.12 -13.37 -3.80
CA VAL A 119 3.35 -12.71 -4.31
C VAL A 119 4.50 -13.67 -4.51
N GLN A 120 4.50 -14.82 -3.81
CA GLN A 120 5.52 -15.86 -3.98
C GLN A 120 5.43 -16.52 -5.36
N ASN A 121 4.28 -16.42 -6.03
CA ASN A 121 4.08 -16.95 -7.37
C ASN A 121 4.41 -15.94 -8.47
N CYS A 122 4.72 -14.68 -8.11
CA CYS A 122 5.10 -13.65 -9.08
C CYS A 122 6.44 -14.01 -9.74
N LYS A 123 6.42 -14.14 -11.07
CA LYS A 123 7.63 -14.36 -11.87
C LYS A 123 8.18 -13.02 -12.33
N ILE A 124 9.20 -12.54 -11.61
CA ILE A 124 9.95 -11.34 -11.98
C ILE A 124 11.18 -11.80 -12.75
N THR A 125 11.26 -11.40 -14.02
CA THR A 125 12.34 -11.76 -14.94
C THR A 125 13.37 -10.64 -15.04
N HIS A 126 14.60 -11.01 -15.39
CA HIS A 126 15.67 -10.04 -15.64
C HIS A 126 15.26 -8.97 -16.67
N ASP A 127 14.60 -9.37 -17.76
CA ASP A 127 14.20 -8.44 -18.83
C ASP A 127 13.14 -7.43 -18.36
N GLN A 128 12.19 -7.86 -17.52
CA GLN A 128 11.22 -6.94 -16.90
C GLN A 128 11.92 -5.92 -15.98
N VAL A 129 12.92 -6.37 -15.22
CA VAL A 129 13.71 -5.49 -14.35
C VAL A 129 14.49 -4.48 -15.19
N GLN A 130 15.21 -4.92 -16.22
CA GLN A 130 15.95 -4.02 -17.11
C GLN A 130 15.03 -3.02 -17.83
N ALA A 131 13.86 -3.47 -18.29
CA ALA A 131 12.88 -2.58 -18.92
C ALA A 131 12.35 -1.52 -17.95
N GLN A 132 12.04 -1.90 -16.71
CA GLN A 132 11.50 -0.99 -15.70
C GLN A 132 12.53 0.06 -15.25
N PHE A 133 13.82 -0.29 -15.25
CA PHE A 133 14.92 0.56 -14.80
C PHE A 133 15.72 1.18 -15.95
N LYS A 134 15.23 1.09 -17.20
CA LYS A 134 15.95 1.59 -18.39
C LYS A 134 16.36 3.06 -18.32
N GLU A 135 15.53 3.90 -17.71
CA GLU A 135 15.78 5.34 -17.56
C GLU A 135 16.48 5.68 -16.24
N VAL A 136 16.81 4.68 -15.43
CA VAL A 136 17.45 4.85 -14.13
C VAL A 136 18.93 4.49 -14.26
N THR A 137 19.82 5.46 -14.02
CA THR A 137 21.24 5.16 -13.89
C THR A 137 21.49 4.40 -12.59
N ILE A 138 21.72 3.10 -12.70
CA ILE A 138 21.99 2.21 -11.58
C ILE A 138 23.05 1.18 -11.96
N ASN A 139 23.90 0.83 -11.00
CA ASN A 139 24.89 -0.22 -11.18
C ASN A 139 24.21 -1.55 -11.59
N PRO A 140 24.60 -2.20 -12.71
CA PRO A 140 23.95 -3.41 -13.19
C PRO A 140 23.94 -4.56 -12.17
N ARG A 141 25.01 -4.70 -11.37
CA ARG A 141 25.07 -5.74 -10.32
C ARG A 141 24.09 -5.47 -9.18
N LEU A 142 23.91 -4.19 -8.83
CA LEU A 142 22.92 -3.78 -7.83
C LEU A 142 21.50 -4.06 -8.34
N LEU A 143 21.26 -3.76 -9.62
CA LEU A 143 19.98 -4.03 -10.26
C LEU A 143 19.65 -5.53 -10.29
N ASP A 144 20.63 -6.38 -10.62
CA ASP A 144 20.46 -7.84 -10.58
C ASP A 144 20.14 -8.35 -9.17
N GLN A 145 20.81 -7.81 -8.14
CA GLN A 145 20.51 -8.14 -6.74
C GLN A 145 19.09 -7.77 -6.36
N LEU A 146 18.62 -6.59 -6.77
CA LEU A 146 17.26 -6.13 -6.51
C LEU A 146 16.23 -7.00 -7.25
N GLY A 147 16.48 -7.33 -8.52
CA GLY A 147 15.63 -8.22 -9.30
C GLY A 147 15.50 -9.61 -8.67
N SER A 148 16.62 -10.22 -8.29
CA SER A 148 16.62 -11.52 -7.59
C SER A 148 15.92 -11.45 -6.23
N ALA A 149 16.10 -10.35 -5.49
CA ALA A 149 15.47 -10.16 -4.19
C ALA A 149 13.94 -10.07 -4.34
N MET A 150 13.48 -9.28 -5.30
CA MET A 150 12.05 -9.15 -5.61
C MET A 150 11.44 -10.48 -6.06
N HIS A 151 12.11 -11.22 -6.95
CA HIS A 151 11.64 -12.54 -7.39
C HIS A 151 11.50 -13.54 -6.23
N SER A 152 12.35 -13.45 -5.22
CA SER A 152 12.35 -14.39 -4.10
C SER A 152 11.14 -14.26 -3.15
N GLY A 153 10.44 -13.12 -3.16
CA GLY A 153 9.38 -12.81 -2.20
C GLY A 153 9.80 -12.74 -0.73
N ARG A 154 11.12 -12.70 -0.43
CA ARG A 154 11.67 -12.59 0.93
C ARG A 154 11.82 -11.13 1.33
N ALA A 155 11.90 -10.88 2.64
CA ALA A 155 12.17 -9.54 3.17
C ALA A 155 13.52 -8.98 2.68
N ILE A 156 13.53 -7.70 2.34
CA ILE A 156 14.68 -6.99 1.77
C ILE A 156 15.07 -5.85 2.71
N MET A 157 16.35 -5.77 3.06
CA MET A 157 16.95 -4.63 3.75
C MET A 157 17.83 -3.86 2.78
N ILE A 158 17.45 -2.63 2.49
CA ILE A 158 18.18 -1.68 1.66
C ILE A 158 18.86 -0.68 2.60
N TYR A 159 20.18 -0.54 2.50
CA TYR A 159 20.93 0.33 3.41
C TYR A 159 22.05 1.08 2.72
N GLY A 160 22.40 2.26 3.23
CA GLY A 160 23.44 3.13 2.67
C GLY A 160 23.23 4.58 3.07
N HIS A 161 24.17 5.46 2.73
CA HIS A 161 24.09 6.88 3.09
C HIS A 161 22.77 7.53 2.62
N ALA A 162 22.32 8.56 3.34
CA ALA A 162 21.23 9.40 2.85
C ALA A 162 21.61 9.98 1.47
N GLY A 163 20.65 10.09 0.55
CA GLY A 163 20.93 10.60 -0.79
C GLY A 163 21.42 9.56 -1.82
N THR A 164 21.58 8.28 -1.45
CA THR A 164 21.94 7.20 -2.41
C THR A 164 20.78 6.71 -3.28
N GLY A 165 19.59 7.31 -3.19
CA GLY A 165 18.44 6.95 -4.03
C GLY A 165 17.61 5.75 -3.54
N LYS A 166 17.79 5.27 -2.30
CA LYS A 166 17.04 4.14 -1.72
C LYS A 166 15.52 4.27 -1.91
N THR A 167 14.92 5.35 -1.41
CA THR A 167 13.47 5.61 -1.51
C THR A 167 12.98 5.63 -2.95
N TYR A 168 13.77 6.21 -3.87
CA TYR A 168 13.43 6.24 -5.30
C TYR A 168 13.40 4.83 -5.89
N ILE A 169 14.43 4.03 -5.63
CA ILE A 169 14.49 2.65 -6.14
C ILE A 169 13.39 1.78 -5.52
N CYS A 170 13.13 1.88 -4.21
CA CYS A 170 12.03 1.16 -3.56
C CYS A 170 10.68 1.41 -4.26
N LYS A 171 10.40 2.66 -4.64
CA LYS A 171 9.18 3.03 -5.38
C LYS A 171 9.16 2.50 -6.82
N GLN A 172 10.29 2.29 -7.47
CA GLN A 172 10.32 1.67 -8.80
C GLN A 172 10.12 0.15 -8.72
N LEU A 173 10.60 -0.50 -7.65
CA LEU A 173 10.40 -1.94 -7.45
C LEU A 173 8.93 -2.33 -7.34
N THR A 174 8.07 -1.44 -6.83
CA THR A 174 6.62 -1.73 -6.69
C THR A 174 5.95 -2.02 -8.02
N LYS A 175 6.46 -1.43 -9.11
CA LYS A 175 5.94 -1.61 -10.47
C LYS A 175 6.25 -2.98 -11.05
N LEU A 176 7.20 -3.73 -10.47
CA LEU A 176 7.59 -5.05 -10.96
C LEU A 176 6.56 -6.15 -10.65
N LEU A 177 5.65 -5.92 -9.70
CA LEU A 177 4.67 -6.95 -9.29
C LEU A 177 3.51 -7.11 -10.28
N GLY A 178 3.29 -6.14 -11.17
CA GLY A 178 2.65 -6.21 -12.50
C GLY A 178 1.19 -6.69 -12.64
N GLU A 179 0.66 -7.46 -11.70
CA GLU A 179 -0.64 -8.10 -11.78
C GLU A 179 -1.65 -7.39 -10.89
N SER A 180 -2.90 -7.24 -11.35
CA SER A 180 -3.99 -6.85 -10.44
C SER A 180 -4.31 -8.00 -9.47
N ILE A 181 -4.95 -7.69 -8.36
CA ILE A 181 -5.41 -8.67 -7.38
C ILE A 181 -6.79 -8.34 -6.84
N LEU A 182 -7.44 -9.31 -6.19
CA LEU A 182 -8.73 -9.11 -5.54
C LEU A 182 -8.56 -8.74 -4.06
N ILE A 183 -9.16 -7.61 -3.66
CA ILE A 183 -9.16 -7.12 -2.28
C ILE A 183 -10.61 -7.06 -1.77
N PRO A 184 -10.96 -7.73 -0.66
CA PRO A 184 -12.29 -7.60 -0.10
C PRO A 184 -12.51 -6.23 0.54
N TYR A 185 -13.74 -5.74 0.55
CA TYR A 185 -14.08 -4.53 1.31
C TYR A 185 -13.86 -4.72 2.81
N ALA A 186 -14.23 -5.88 3.34
CA ALA A 186 -14.08 -6.25 4.74
C ALA A 186 -13.97 -7.77 4.91
N ILE A 187 -13.34 -8.19 6.01
CA ILE A 187 -13.25 -9.59 6.44
C ILE A 187 -14.11 -9.78 7.69
N THR A 188 -14.72 -10.96 7.84
CA THR A 188 -15.42 -11.32 9.09
C THR A 188 -14.83 -12.56 9.76
N ILE A 189 -14.85 -12.55 11.09
CA ILE A 189 -14.54 -13.67 11.98
C ILE A 189 -15.69 -13.83 12.97
N GLY A 190 -16.64 -14.70 12.64
CA GLY A 190 -17.92 -14.73 13.36
C GLY A 190 -18.70 -13.44 13.10
N GLU A 191 -18.97 -12.67 14.15
CA GLU A 191 -19.67 -11.39 14.08
C GLU A 191 -18.73 -10.17 14.06
N SER A 192 -17.42 -10.38 14.31
CA SER A 192 -16.42 -9.31 14.27
C SER A 192 -16.03 -9.00 12.82
N VAL A 193 -16.24 -7.74 12.40
CA VAL A 193 -15.92 -7.27 11.04
C VAL A 193 -14.70 -6.37 11.07
N ILE A 194 -13.74 -6.64 10.18
CA ILE A 194 -12.52 -5.86 9.99
C ILE A 194 -12.56 -5.22 8.60
N GLN A 195 -12.51 -3.89 8.54
CA GLN A 195 -12.42 -3.15 7.29
C GLN A 195 -11.04 -3.36 6.66
N MET A 196 -11.03 -3.84 5.41
CA MET A 196 -9.81 -4.15 4.66
C MET A 196 -9.51 -3.11 3.61
N PHE A 197 -10.51 -2.79 2.77
CA PHE A 197 -10.33 -1.83 1.69
C PHE A 197 -10.06 -0.43 2.25
N ASP A 198 -9.04 0.19 1.68
CA ASP A 198 -8.51 1.49 2.08
C ASP A 198 -8.07 2.21 0.80
N PRO A 199 -8.72 3.32 0.41
CA PRO A 199 -8.43 4.01 -0.85
C PRO A 199 -7.04 4.66 -0.90
N VAL A 200 -6.31 4.73 0.23
CA VAL A 200 -4.91 5.21 0.26
C VAL A 200 -3.93 4.11 -0.15
N VAL A 201 -4.31 2.83 0.02
CA VAL A 201 -3.45 1.66 -0.26
C VAL A 201 -3.94 0.87 -1.47
N HIS A 202 -5.25 0.79 -1.66
CA HIS A 202 -5.90 -0.05 -2.65
C HIS A 202 -6.44 0.80 -3.79
N PHE A 203 -5.76 0.77 -4.93
CA PHE A 203 -6.14 1.51 -6.13
C PHE A 203 -6.91 0.60 -7.10
N PRO A 204 -8.24 0.80 -7.28
CA PRO A 204 -9.03 -0.03 -8.18
C PRO A 204 -8.60 0.11 -9.64
N ILE A 205 -8.55 -1.01 -10.37
CA ILE A 205 -8.32 -1.00 -11.82
C ILE A 205 -9.58 -0.44 -12.49
N LYS A 206 -9.45 0.74 -13.13
CA LYS A 206 -10.53 1.31 -13.94
C LYS A 206 -10.77 0.41 -15.15
N LYS A 207 -11.93 -0.24 -15.21
CA LYS A 207 -12.38 -0.93 -16.43
C LYS A 207 -13.00 0.09 -17.36
N GLU A 208 -12.53 0.18 -18.60
CA GLU A 208 -13.27 0.86 -19.66
C GLU A 208 -14.62 0.17 -19.79
N SER A 209 -15.67 0.88 -19.42
CA SER A 209 -17.05 0.38 -19.39
C SER A 209 -17.55 0.18 -20.81
N THR A 210 -17.23 -0.96 -21.44
CA THR A 210 -17.80 -1.38 -22.72
C THR A 210 -19.08 -2.22 -22.57
N SER A 211 -19.57 -2.41 -21.34
CA SER A 211 -20.82 -3.08 -21.10
C SER A 211 -21.65 -2.37 -20.04
N THR A 212 -22.69 -1.68 -20.48
CA THR A 212 -23.97 -1.57 -19.77
C THR A 212 -24.45 -2.98 -19.44
N SER A 213 -23.96 -3.55 -18.34
CA SER A 213 -24.44 -4.82 -17.85
C SER A 213 -24.98 -4.62 -16.46
N ALA A 214 -26.29 -4.38 -16.41
CA ALA A 214 -27.15 -4.58 -15.26
C ALA A 214 -27.21 -6.08 -14.83
N LEU A 215 -26.27 -6.93 -15.27
CA LEU A 215 -26.21 -8.34 -14.91
C LEU A 215 -25.05 -8.58 -13.95
N LEU A 216 -25.39 -8.63 -12.67
CA LEU A 216 -24.59 -9.21 -11.59
C LEU A 216 -24.38 -10.74 -11.75
N HIS A 217 -24.45 -11.28 -12.97
CA HIS A 217 -24.21 -12.69 -13.27
C HIS A 217 -22.84 -12.97 -13.91
N GLU A 218 -22.16 -11.95 -14.45
CA GLU A 218 -20.82 -12.11 -15.04
C GLU A 218 -19.72 -11.46 -14.17
N GLY A 219 -18.66 -12.21 -13.87
CA GLY A 219 -17.50 -11.74 -13.11
C GLY A 219 -17.32 -12.40 -11.74
N HIS A 220 -16.34 -11.92 -10.99
CA HIS A 220 -16.00 -12.40 -9.65
C HIS A 220 -16.98 -11.86 -8.60
N ASP A 221 -16.91 -12.41 -7.39
CA ASP A 221 -17.66 -11.96 -6.22
C ASP A 221 -17.53 -10.45 -5.98
N PRO A 222 -18.62 -9.66 -6.07
CA PRO A 222 -18.57 -8.20 -5.99
C PRO A 222 -18.24 -7.66 -4.59
N ARG A 223 -18.12 -8.53 -3.58
CA ARG A 223 -17.53 -8.18 -2.27
C ARG A 223 -16.02 -7.94 -2.35
N TYR A 224 -15.39 -8.30 -3.46
CA TYR A 224 -14.02 -7.99 -3.81
C TYR A 224 -13.94 -6.86 -4.84
N VAL A 225 -12.85 -6.10 -4.76
CA VAL A 225 -12.45 -5.08 -5.72
C VAL A 225 -11.17 -5.52 -6.39
N GLU A 226 -11.13 -5.46 -7.72
CA GLU A 226 -9.90 -5.66 -8.47
C GLU A 226 -9.03 -4.41 -8.38
N CYS A 227 -7.86 -4.53 -7.75
CA CYS A 227 -6.93 -3.44 -7.47
C CYS A 227 -5.56 -3.72 -8.08
N GLU A 228 -4.76 -2.67 -8.28
CA GLU A 228 -3.30 -2.81 -8.37
C GLU A 228 -2.78 -3.51 -7.10
N ARG A 229 -1.64 -4.21 -7.19
CA ARG A 229 -1.00 -4.82 -6.02
C ARG A 229 -0.79 -3.75 -4.94
N PRO A 230 -1.27 -3.95 -3.71
CA PRO A 230 -1.25 -2.92 -2.69
C PRO A 230 0.18 -2.63 -2.26
N VAL A 231 0.45 -1.33 -2.05
CA VAL A 231 1.73 -0.86 -1.53
C VAL A 231 1.43 0.01 -0.32
N ALA A 232 1.78 -0.47 0.87
CA ALA A 232 1.81 0.37 2.06
C ALA A 232 3.22 0.96 2.23
N ILE A 233 3.30 2.20 2.72
CA ILE A 233 4.56 2.87 3.05
C ILE A 233 4.41 3.53 4.42
N SER A 234 5.41 3.34 5.29
CA SER A 234 5.51 4.05 6.57
C SER A 234 6.93 4.57 6.80
N GLY A 235 7.05 5.74 7.41
CA GLY A 235 8.31 6.38 7.77
C GLY A 235 8.50 6.50 9.29
N GLY A 236 8.97 7.66 9.75
CA GLY A 236 9.28 7.95 11.16
C GLY A 236 8.05 7.94 12.09
N GLU A 237 6.84 8.02 11.55
CA GLU A 237 5.57 8.01 12.25
C GLU A 237 5.09 6.61 12.68
N LEU A 238 5.76 5.55 12.22
CA LEU A 238 5.39 4.17 12.53
C LEU A 238 5.39 3.89 14.04
N THR A 239 4.30 3.29 14.53
CA THR A 239 4.18 2.74 15.89
C THR A 239 3.75 1.27 15.83
N LEU A 240 3.96 0.51 16.91
CA LEU A 240 3.53 -0.90 16.97
C LEU A 240 2.01 -1.06 16.86
N ASP A 241 1.24 -0.09 17.37
CA ASP A 241 -0.23 -0.14 17.32
C ASP A 241 -0.76 -0.13 15.88
N MET A 242 -0.04 0.49 14.93
CA MET A 242 -0.38 0.47 13.50
C MET A 242 -0.26 -0.92 12.87
N LEU A 243 0.40 -1.85 13.57
CA LEU A 243 0.56 -3.25 13.17
C LEU A 243 -0.46 -4.18 13.84
N GLU A 244 -1.38 -3.64 14.63
CA GLU A 244 -2.48 -4.37 15.26
C GLU A 244 -3.83 -3.94 14.67
N ILE A 245 -4.86 -4.76 14.86
CA ILE A 245 -6.22 -4.39 14.45
C ILE A 245 -6.67 -3.20 15.29
N ASP A 246 -6.88 -2.06 14.65
CA ASP A 246 -7.35 -0.85 15.33
C ASP A 246 -8.87 -0.91 15.48
N HIS A 247 -9.34 -0.94 16.72
CA HIS A 247 -10.76 -0.93 17.06
C HIS A 247 -11.16 0.38 17.72
N ASN A 248 -11.98 1.16 17.01
CA ASN A 248 -12.54 2.39 17.55
C ASN A 248 -13.80 2.09 18.36
N ARG A 249 -13.73 2.24 19.69
CA ARG A 249 -14.85 1.94 20.61
C ARG A 249 -16.08 2.85 20.42
N ASN A 250 -15.89 4.07 19.91
CA ASN A 250 -16.99 5.01 19.72
C ASN A 250 -17.81 4.64 18.47
N THR A 251 -17.13 4.36 17.36
CA THR A 251 -17.78 3.98 16.10
C THR A 251 -18.04 2.48 16.01
N ARG A 252 -17.39 1.67 16.86
CA ARG A 252 -17.41 0.19 16.86
C ARG A 252 -16.97 -0.39 15.51
N LEU A 253 -16.03 0.29 14.88
CA LEU A 253 -15.39 -0.13 13.64
C LEU A 253 -14.01 -0.67 13.96
N SER A 254 -13.69 -1.84 13.41
CA SER A 254 -12.35 -2.40 13.41
C SER A 254 -11.73 -2.24 12.02
N THR A 255 -10.48 -1.81 11.95
CA THR A 255 -9.75 -1.63 10.70
C THR A 255 -8.49 -2.49 10.67
N ALA A 256 -8.14 -2.99 9.49
CA ALA A 256 -6.98 -3.84 9.31
C ALA A 256 -5.66 -3.05 9.46
N PRO A 257 -4.61 -3.65 10.03
CA PRO A 257 -3.28 -3.02 10.10
C PRO A 257 -2.59 -2.95 8.73
N LEU A 258 -1.54 -2.15 8.63
CA LEU A 258 -0.86 -1.83 7.37
C LEU A 258 -0.35 -3.06 6.63
N GLN A 259 0.29 -4.01 7.32
CA GLN A 259 0.80 -5.24 6.71
C GLN A 259 -0.31 -6.12 6.15
N LEU A 260 -1.49 -6.13 6.80
CA LEU A 260 -2.63 -6.92 6.35
C LEU A 260 -3.31 -6.25 5.14
N LYS A 261 -3.38 -4.91 5.13
CA LYS A 261 -3.80 -4.14 3.94
C LYS A 261 -2.84 -4.33 2.76
N ALA A 262 -1.54 -4.48 3.03
CA ALA A 262 -0.51 -4.70 2.01
C ALA A 262 -0.36 -6.17 1.56
N ASN A 263 -1.19 -7.09 2.05
CA ASN A 263 -1.10 -8.50 1.66
C ASN A 263 -1.24 -8.71 0.16
N ASN A 264 -0.58 -9.75 -0.33
CA ASN A 264 -0.30 -10.00 -1.74
C ASN A 264 0.37 -8.83 -2.47
N GLY A 265 1.03 -7.92 -1.76
CA GLY A 265 1.73 -6.78 -2.32
C GLY A 265 3.03 -6.48 -1.58
N MET A 266 3.26 -5.21 -1.28
CA MET A 266 4.49 -4.73 -0.65
C MET A 266 4.20 -3.82 0.53
N TYR A 267 5.05 -3.93 1.56
CA TYR A 267 5.08 -2.96 2.64
C TYR A 267 6.51 -2.41 2.83
N ILE A 268 6.65 -1.11 2.61
CA ILE A 268 7.93 -0.40 2.68
C ILE A 268 8.00 0.39 3.99
N ILE A 269 9.06 0.15 4.75
CA ILE A 269 9.41 0.94 5.94
C ILE A 269 10.64 1.76 5.61
N ASP A 270 10.45 3.07 5.45
CA ASP A 270 11.53 3.99 5.10
C ASP A 270 12.18 4.61 6.34
N ASP A 271 13.45 4.99 6.21
CA ASP A 271 14.29 5.57 7.26
C ASP A 271 14.28 4.79 8.60
N LEU A 272 14.39 3.46 8.53
CA LEU A 272 14.47 2.58 9.70
C LEU A 272 15.61 3.00 10.65
N GLY A 273 15.29 3.14 11.94
CA GLY A 273 16.18 3.66 12.98
C GLY A 273 15.90 5.10 13.39
N ARG A 274 14.91 5.77 12.76
CA ARG A 274 14.44 7.13 13.12
C ARG A 274 12.97 7.17 13.55
N GLN A 275 12.34 6.00 13.67
CA GLN A 275 10.96 5.85 14.11
C GLN A 275 10.83 6.08 15.62
N ARG A 276 9.58 6.32 16.05
CA ARG A 276 9.21 6.28 17.47
C ARG A 276 9.39 4.89 18.08
N VAL A 277 9.09 3.84 17.32
CA VAL A 277 9.33 2.44 17.72
C VAL A 277 10.78 2.06 17.48
N SER A 278 11.39 1.29 18.40
CA SER A 278 12.74 0.79 18.16
C SER A 278 12.74 -0.27 17.05
N PRO A 279 13.78 -0.32 16.18
CA PRO A 279 13.90 -1.36 15.17
C PRO A 279 13.81 -2.77 15.76
N LEU A 280 14.41 -2.99 16.95
CA LEU A 280 14.37 -4.27 17.65
C LEU A 280 12.95 -4.72 18.01
N GLU A 281 12.11 -3.82 18.52
CA GLU A 281 10.70 -4.14 18.83
C GLU A 281 9.90 -4.50 17.57
N LEU A 282 10.07 -3.72 16.50
CA LEU A 282 9.45 -3.99 15.20
C LEU A 282 9.85 -5.37 14.67
N PHE A 283 11.13 -5.67 14.75
CA PHE A 283 11.70 -6.95 14.35
C PHE A 283 11.16 -8.11 15.19
N ASN A 284 11.11 -7.97 16.51
CA ASN A 284 10.54 -8.97 17.41
C ASN A 284 9.07 -9.27 17.08
N ARG A 285 8.28 -8.25 16.73
CA ARG A 285 6.87 -8.41 16.36
C ARG A 285 6.69 -9.27 15.09
N TRP A 286 7.67 -9.27 14.19
CA TRP A 286 7.61 -9.98 12.91
C TRP A 286 8.52 -11.19 12.78
N ILE A 287 9.14 -11.66 13.87
CA ILE A 287 9.91 -12.93 13.84
C ILE A 287 9.03 -14.06 13.30
N VAL A 288 7.88 -14.30 13.93
CA VAL A 288 6.96 -15.39 13.55
C VAL A 288 6.33 -15.15 12.17
N PRO A 289 5.77 -13.96 11.85
CA PRO A 289 5.26 -13.68 10.51
C PRO A 289 6.26 -13.89 9.37
N LEU A 290 7.54 -13.54 9.57
CA LEU A 290 8.57 -13.73 8.55
C LEU A 290 8.94 -15.20 8.33
N GLU A 291 8.91 -16.02 9.40
CA GLU A 291 9.24 -17.45 9.37
C GLU A 291 8.06 -18.30 8.88
N GLU A 292 6.89 -18.12 9.50
CA GLU A 292 5.72 -19.00 9.34
C GLU A 292 4.73 -18.48 8.30
N LYS A 293 4.94 -17.28 7.75
CA LYS A 293 4.04 -16.62 6.77
C LYS A 293 2.61 -16.41 7.29
N HIS A 294 2.48 -16.27 8.60
CA HIS A 294 1.21 -15.97 9.26
C HIS A 294 1.39 -14.95 10.37
N ASP A 295 0.44 -14.02 10.45
CA ASP A 295 0.38 -13.01 11.50
C ASP A 295 -0.75 -13.30 12.48
N TYR A 296 -0.48 -13.18 13.77
CA TYR A 296 -1.44 -13.46 14.83
C TYR A 296 -1.92 -12.15 15.43
N LEU A 297 -3.10 -11.72 15.02
CA LEU A 297 -3.72 -10.46 15.45
C LEU A 297 -4.81 -10.72 16.48
N SER A 298 -4.98 -9.80 17.42
CA SER A 298 -6.03 -9.88 18.43
C SER A 298 -7.25 -9.05 18.00
N LEU A 299 -8.43 -9.64 18.10
CA LEU A 299 -9.69 -8.91 17.94
C LEU A 299 -10.00 -8.10 19.22
N ASP A 300 -10.93 -7.17 19.11
CA ASP A 300 -11.51 -6.42 20.24
C ASP A 300 -12.13 -7.34 21.31
N THR A 301 -12.60 -8.51 20.89
CA THR A 301 -13.08 -9.60 21.77
C THR A 301 -11.98 -10.30 22.57
N GLY A 302 -10.70 -10.00 22.32
CA GLY A 302 -9.54 -10.70 22.89
C GLY A 302 -9.21 -12.03 22.20
N LYS A 303 -10.02 -12.47 21.22
CA LYS A 303 -9.73 -13.67 20.43
C LYS A 303 -8.51 -13.42 19.54
N ARG A 304 -7.50 -14.29 19.66
CA ARG A 304 -6.32 -14.29 18.78
C ARG A 304 -6.62 -15.09 17.51
N VAL A 305 -6.35 -14.49 16.35
CA VAL A 305 -6.70 -15.05 15.04
C VAL A 305 -5.48 -15.01 14.13
N GLN A 306 -5.34 -16.07 13.32
CA GLN A 306 -4.27 -16.21 12.35
C GLN A 306 -4.70 -15.62 10.99
N PHE A 307 -3.93 -14.66 10.49
CA PHE A 307 -4.05 -14.08 9.17
C PHE A 307 -2.87 -14.50 8.29
N PRO A 308 -3.05 -14.64 6.97
CA PRO A 308 -1.92 -14.83 6.07
C PRO A 308 -1.00 -13.61 6.12
N PHE A 309 0.30 -13.84 6.01
CA PHE A 309 1.33 -12.80 5.92
C PHE A 309 2.07 -12.98 4.60
N ASP A 310 1.42 -12.59 3.51
CA ASP A 310 1.93 -12.74 2.15
C ASP A 310 2.28 -11.37 1.56
N VAL A 311 3.22 -10.69 2.21
CA VAL A 311 3.67 -9.34 1.86
C VAL A 311 5.19 -9.33 1.71
N ILE A 312 5.69 -8.66 0.68
CA ILE A 312 7.13 -8.40 0.55
C ILE A 312 7.47 -7.18 1.41
N LEU A 313 8.20 -7.42 2.50
CA LEU A 313 8.71 -6.34 3.36
C LEU A 313 9.99 -5.75 2.77
N ILE A 314 10.03 -4.43 2.63
CA ILE A 314 11.25 -3.68 2.32
C ILE A 314 11.56 -2.72 3.46
N PHE A 315 12.71 -2.88 4.06
CA PHE A 315 13.26 -1.96 5.05
C PHE A 315 14.32 -1.08 4.37
N SER A 316 14.21 0.23 4.49
CA SER A 316 15.23 1.19 4.03
C SER A 316 15.85 1.87 5.25
N SER A 317 17.18 1.92 5.34
CA SER A 317 17.87 2.56 6.45
C SER A 317 19.13 3.32 6.03
N ASN A 318 19.47 4.36 6.79
CA ASN A 318 20.77 5.04 6.72
C ASN A 318 21.81 4.43 7.69
N ILE A 319 21.38 3.48 8.54
CA ILE A 319 22.19 2.80 9.55
C ILE A 319 22.63 1.44 9.00
N ASN A 320 23.82 0.98 9.37
CA ASN A 320 24.28 -0.35 8.99
C ASN A 320 23.40 -1.43 9.67
N PRO A 321 22.93 -2.47 8.96
CA PRO A 321 22.10 -3.52 9.54
C PRO A 321 22.67 -4.16 10.81
N VAL A 322 24.01 -4.28 10.94
CA VAL A 322 24.65 -4.84 12.14
C VAL A 322 24.50 -3.97 13.39
N ASP A 323 24.22 -2.69 13.21
CA ASP A 323 23.96 -1.75 14.31
C ASP A 323 22.46 -1.66 14.65
N LEU A 324 21.59 -2.21 13.80
CA LEU A 324 20.13 -2.19 13.98
C LEU A 324 19.59 -3.42 14.72
N ALA A 325 20.22 -4.57 14.53
CA ALA A 325 19.75 -5.84 15.10
C ALA A 325 20.87 -6.87 15.23
N ASP A 326 20.61 -7.92 16.00
CA ASP A 326 21.52 -9.04 16.17
C ASP A 326 21.61 -9.94 14.92
N GLU A 327 22.63 -10.79 14.89
CA GLU A 327 22.86 -11.69 13.75
C GLU A 327 21.70 -12.69 13.55
N ALA A 328 21.05 -13.10 14.65
CA ALA A 328 19.92 -14.03 14.62
C ALA A 328 18.73 -13.43 13.87
N PHE A 329 18.41 -12.16 14.10
CA PHE A 329 17.36 -11.48 13.34
C PHE A 329 17.80 -11.19 11.91
N LEU A 330 19.02 -10.67 11.71
CA LEU A 330 19.54 -10.39 10.38
C LEU A 330 19.49 -11.63 9.47
N ARG A 331 19.68 -12.84 10.00
CA ARG A 331 19.54 -14.09 9.24
C ARG A 331 18.14 -14.31 8.65
N ARG A 332 17.09 -13.76 9.27
CA ARG A 332 15.70 -13.85 8.82
C ARG A 332 15.38 -12.86 7.71
N LEU A 333 16.11 -11.75 7.64
CA LEU A 333 16.09 -10.84 6.50
C LEU A 333 16.75 -11.53 5.31
N GLY A 334 15.97 -11.84 4.27
CA GLY A 334 16.42 -12.61 3.11
C GLY A 334 17.56 -11.92 2.36
N TYR A 335 17.36 -10.66 1.98
CA TYR A 335 18.33 -9.88 1.21
C TYR A 335 18.79 -8.65 1.98
N LYS A 336 20.10 -8.34 1.88
CA LYS A 336 20.71 -7.13 2.46
C LYS A 336 21.50 -6.46 1.35
N ILE A 337 20.98 -5.36 0.83
CA ILE A 337 21.45 -4.72 -0.38
C ILE A 337 22.03 -3.36 -0.02
N LYS A 338 23.35 -3.21 -0.21
CA LYS A 338 24.08 -1.98 0.09
C LYS A 338 24.04 -1.02 -1.09
N PHE A 339 23.52 0.16 -0.86
CA PHE A 339 23.60 1.29 -1.78
C PHE A 339 24.86 2.10 -1.46
N SER A 340 25.77 2.15 -2.42
CA SER A 340 27.05 2.84 -2.30
C SER A 340 27.01 4.16 -3.10
N PRO A 341 27.94 5.09 -2.83
CA PRO A 341 28.20 6.23 -3.71
C PRO A 341 28.40 5.78 -5.16
N VAL A 342 28.02 6.63 -6.11
CA VAL A 342 28.14 6.35 -7.55
C VAL A 342 29.55 6.63 -8.05
N SER A 343 29.93 5.96 -9.14
CA SER A 343 31.17 6.25 -9.89
C SER A 343 31.08 7.58 -10.65
N GLU A 344 32.21 8.14 -11.09
CA GLU A 344 32.23 9.37 -11.90
C GLU A 344 31.44 9.20 -13.22
N SER A 345 31.45 8.01 -13.82
CA SER A 345 30.70 7.72 -15.05
C SER A 345 29.18 7.72 -14.80
N GLU A 346 28.72 7.03 -13.76
CA GLU A 346 27.31 7.02 -13.36
C GLU A 346 26.87 8.44 -12.95
N TYR A 347 27.71 9.17 -12.22
CA TYR A 347 27.42 10.56 -11.84
C TYR A 347 27.25 11.47 -13.06
N ARG A 348 28.10 11.34 -14.08
CA ARG A 348 28.01 12.12 -15.32
C ARG A 348 26.70 11.86 -16.06
N GLU A 349 26.27 10.60 -16.15
CA GLU A 349 24.97 10.26 -16.75
C GLU A 349 23.81 10.94 -16.02
N ILE A 350 23.79 10.84 -14.68
CA ILE A 350 22.76 11.48 -13.85
C ILE A 350 22.82 13.01 -13.98
N TRP A 351 24.02 13.59 -14.05
CA TRP A 351 24.21 15.02 -14.24
C TRP A 351 23.59 15.51 -15.55
N HIS A 352 23.83 14.82 -16.66
CA HIS A 352 23.25 15.19 -17.95
C HIS A 352 21.73 15.03 -17.97
N GLN A 353 21.17 14.01 -17.30
CA GLN A 353 19.72 13.86 -17.14
C GLN A 353 19.12 15.10 -16.44
N TYR A 354 19.70 15.52 -15.32
CA TYR A 354 19.21 16.70 -14.59
C TYR A 354 19.49 18.03 -15.29
N MET A 355 20.54 18.15 -16.09
CA MET A 355 20.73 19.32 -16.96
C MET A 355 19.56 19.50 -17.92
N GLN A 356 19.09 18.40 -18.52
CA GLN A 356 17.94 18.42 -19.42
C GLN A 356 16.63 18.69 -18.66
N GLU A 357 16.39 17.99 -17.56
CA GLU A 357 15.16 18.15 -16.74
C GLU A 357 15.02 19.56 -16.17
N LEU A 358 16.11 20.12 -15.65
CA LEU A 358 16.10 21.46 -15.05
C LEU A 358 16.27 22.58 -16.09
N ASN A 359 16.61 22.23 -17.33
CA ASN A 359 16.98 23.15 -18.41
C ASN A 359 18.14 24.06 -17.99
N VAL A 360 19.24 23.46 -17.52
CA VAL A 360 20.47 24.16 -17.11
C VAL A 360 21.64 23.72 -17.99
N ALA A 361 22.22 24.65 -18.75
CA ALA A 361 23.40 24.39 -19.57
C ALA A 361 24.67 24.38 -18.69
N CYS A 362 25.49 23.33 -18.81
CA CYS A 362 26.73 23.18 -18.05
C CYS A 362 27.77 22.45 -18.93
N SER A 363 29.00 22.95 -19.01
CA SER A 363 30.05 22.31 -19.81
C SER A 363 30.69 21.13 -19.08
N ASP A 364 31.23 20.19 -19.85
CA ASP A 364 31.96 19.03 -19.28
C ASP A 364 33.21 19.44 -18.51
N ASP A 365 33.84 20.58 -18.85
CA ASP A 365 34.99 21.13 -18.12
C ASP A 365 34.60 21.56 -16.69
N LEU A 366 33.43 22.16 -16.53
CA LEU A 366 32.90 22.54 -15.21
C LEU A 366 32.56 21.30 -14.37
N LEU A 367 32.03 20.25 -15.00
CA LEU A 367 31.80 18.97 -14.33
C LEU A 367 33.12 18.29 -13.91
N ALA A 368 34.16 18.34 -14.75
CA ALA A 368 35.48 17.84 -14.40
C ALA A 368 36.10 18.60 -13.21
N ARG A 369 35.92 19.93 -13.16
CA ARG A 369 36.29 20.75 -12.00
C ARG A 369 35.53 20.33 -10.74
N LEU A 370 34.22 20.07 -10.86
CA LEU A 370 33.42 19.58 -9.74
C LEU A 370 33.94 18.23 -9.21
N PHE A 371 34.36 17.30 -10.07
CA PHE A 371 35.00 16.04 -9.65
C PHE A 371 36.34 16.23 -8.96
N ALA A 372 37.13 17.23 -9.35
CA ALA A 372 38.34 17.60 -8.59
C ALA A 372 37.98 18.07 -7.17
N ARG A 373 36.90 18.85 -7.03
CA ARG A 373 36.41 19.35 -5.73
C ARG A 373 35.90 18.23 -4.82
N TYR A 374 35.13 17.27 -5.36
CA TYR A 374 34.72 16.06 -4.61
C TYR A 374 35.91 15.32 -3.99
N ARG A 375 37.01 15.18 -4.75
CA ARG A 375 38.24 14.53 -4.28
C ARG A 375 38.97 15.37 -3.23
N GLN A 376 39.07 16.68 -3.44
CA GLN A 376 39.71 17.61 -2.51
C GLN A 376 39.01 17.62 -1.14
N ASP A 377 37.68 17.69 -1.14
CA ASP A 377 36.88 17.82 0.08
C ASP A 377 36.49 16.45 0.68
N ASN A 378 37.00 15.35 0.09
CA ASN A 378 36.73 13.96 0.46
C ASN A 378 35.23 13.66 0.65
N LYS A 379 34.41 14.15 -0.29
CA LYS A 379 32.95 13.94 -0.28
C LYS A 379 32.57 12.76 -1.17
N PRO A 380 31.68 11.85 -0.71
CA PRO A 380 31.18 10.79 -1.59
C PRO A 380 30.30 11.38 -2.69
N MET A 381 30.38 10.83 -3.91
CA MET A 381 29.47 11.22 -5.00
C MET A 381 28.14 10.49 -4.84
N LEU A 382 27.07 11.24 -4.53
CA LEU A 382 25.74 10.68 -4.33
C LEU A 382 24.83 11.04 -5.51
N PRO A 383 23.91 10.16 -5.93
CA PRO A 383 23.01 10.39 -7.05
C PRO A 383 22.02 11.54 -6.82
N CYS A 384 21.82 12.01 -5.58
CA CYS A 384 21.03 13.22 -5.31
C CYS A 384 21.79 14.53 -5.59
N HIS A 385 23.13 14.53 -5.52
CA HIS A 385 23.91 15.75 -5.64
C HIS A 385 23.72 16.48 -6.97
N PRO A 386 23.64 15.82 -8.15
CA PRO A 386 23.39 16.51 -9.41
C PRO A 386 22.13 17.38 -9.39
N ARG A 387 21.00 16.80 -8.93
CA ARG A 387 19.73 17.51 -8.80
C ARG A 387 19.86 18.71 -7.87
N ASP A 388 20.44 18.49 -6.70
CA ASP A 388 20.50 19.51 -5.66
C ASP A 388 21.44 20.66 -6.06
N LEU A 389 22.63 20.35 -6.59
CA LEU A 389 23.60 21.36 -7.06
C LEU A 389 23.09 22.13 -8.27
N LEU A 390 22.56 21.46 -9.29
CA LEU A 390 21.97 22.13 -10.46
C LEU A 390 20.71 22.91 -10.11
N GLY A 391 19.94 22.45 -9.12
CA GLY A 391 18.81 23.17 -8.56
C GLY A 391 19.24 24.52 -7.96
N ILE A 392 20.27 24.52 -7.12
CA ILE A 392 20.83 25.76 -6.55
C ILE A 392 21.39 26.68 -7.65
N VAL A 393 22.04 26.13 -8.68
CA VAL A 393 22.49 26.93 -9.84
C VAL A 393 21.30 27.57 -10.57
N LYS A 394 20.21 26.82 -10.78
CA LYS A 394 18.99 27.34 -11.41
C LYS A 394 18.37 28.45 -10.58
N ASP A 395 18.28 28.28 -9.26
CA ASP A 395 17.76 29.29 -8.35
C ASP A 395 18.58 30.58 -8.42
N GLN A 396 19.92 30.48 -8.49
CA GLN A 396 20.80 31.63 -8.71
C GLN A 396 20.52 32.34 -10.04
N CYS A 397 20.33 31.60 -11.14
CA CYS A 397 20.03 32.20 -12.45
C CYS A 397 18.68 32.93 -12.43
N GLN A 398 17.65 32.28 -11.88
CA GLN A 398 16.31 32.84 -11.80
C GLN A 398 16.23 34.08 -10.93
N TYR A 399 16.97 34.10 -9.81
CA TYR A 399 17.02 35.25 -8.91
C TYR A 399 17.58 36.51 -9.60
N VAL A 400 18.60 36.34 -10.44
CA VAL A 400 19.26 37.44 -11.17
C VAL A 400 18.51 37.79 -12.48
N GLY A 401 17.62 36.92 -12.94
CA GLY A 401 16.88 37.08 -14.20
C GLY A 401 17.72 36.76 -15.44
N ASP A 402 18.68 35.85 -15.31
CA ASP A 402 19.64 35.47 -16.36
C ASP A 402 19.27 34.13 -17.02
N GLU A 403 19.99 33.77 -18.10
CA GLU A 403 19.89 32.46 -18.72
C GLU A 403 20.31 31.35 -17.75
N ASN A 404 19.63 30.20 -17.80
CA ASN A 404 19.88 29.02 -16.97
C ASN A 404 21.21 28.35 -17.36
N MET A 405 22.34 29.01 -17.08
CA MET A 405 23.67 28.55 -17.42
C MET A 405 24.52 28.43 -16.16
N ALA A 406 25.12 27.27 -15.98
CA ALA A 406 26.13 27.03 -14.95
C ALA A 406 27.44 27.72 -15.32
N THR A 407 27.98 28.47 -14.36
CA THR A 407 29.33 29.04 -14.43
C THR A 407 30.17 28.47 -13.30
N ALA A 408 31.49 28.63 -13.37
CA ALA A 408 32.38 28.22 -12.29
C ALA A 408 31.99 28.86 -10.95
N GLU A 409 31.67 30.16 -10.96
CA GLU A 409 31.25 30.90 -9.78
C GLU A 409 29.93 30.38 -9.21
N ARG A 410 28.91 30.14 -10.05
CA ARG A 410 27.61 29.62 -9.60
C ARG A 410 27.73 28.21 -9.02
N LEU A 411 28.57 27.36 -9.61
CA LEU A 411 28.83 26.02 -9.10
C LEU A 411 29.61 26.06 -7.78
N ASP A 412 30.55 27.00 -7.63
CA ASP A 412 31.27 27.15 -6.38
C ASP A 412 30.33 27.62 -5.26
N ILE A 413 29.46 28.60 -5.52
CA ILE A 413 28.41 29.03 -4.59
C ILE A 413 27.45 27.88 -4.26
N ALA A 414 27.02 27.12 -5.28
CA ALA A 414 26.13 25.97 -5.07
C ALA A 414 26.76 24.91 -4.16
N TRP A 415 28.06 24.64 -4.36
CA TRP A 415 28.81 23.72 -3.51
C TRP A 415 28.86 24.20 -2.07
N ASP A 416 29.28 25.45 -1.84
CA ASP A 416 29.46 26.00 -0.48
C ASP A 416 28.13 26.17 0.26
N THR A 417 27.05 26.41 -0.49
CA THR A 417 25.68 26.46 0.06
C THR A 417 25.19 25.08 0.47
N TYR A 418 25.44 24.06 -0.36
CA TYR A 418 24.94 22.71 -0.11
C TYR A 418 25.77 21.95 0.93
N PHE A 419 27.09 21.95 0.78
CA PHE A 419 28.01 21.30 1.70
C PHE A 419 28.47 22.30 2.76
N ILE A 420 27.62 22.51 3.77
CA ILE A 420 27.96 23.37 4.92
C ILE A 420 29.31 22.92 5.49
N ASN A 421 30.27 23.82 5.46
CA ASN A 421 31.58 23.59 6.04
C ASN A 421 31.48 23.82 7.55
N LEU A 422 31.33 22.73 8.33
CA LEU A 422 31.07 22.79 9.78
C LEU A 422 32.20 23.47 10.59
N GLU A 423 33.38 23.65 10.00
CA GLU A 423 34.47 24.43 10.62
C GLU A 423 34.20 25.94 10.65
N ASN A 424 33.40 26.47 9.71
CA ASN A 424 32.96 27.87 9.68
C ASN A 424 31.58 28.09 10.33
N ALA A 425 30.90 27.03 10.76
CA ALA A 425 29.56 27.08 11.34
C ALA A 425 29.56 27.30 12.88
N ARG A 426 30.74 27.43 13.50
CA ARG A 426 30.83 28.03 14.84
C ARG A 426 30.55 29.51 14.68
N VAL A 427 29.27 29.88 14.85
CA VAL A 427 28.93 31.24 15.22
C VAL A 427 29.66 31.50 16.53
N ASP A 428 30.68 32.35 16.52
CA ASP A 428 31.26 32.88 17.75
C ASP A 428 30.11 33.52 18.54
N ILE A 429 29.73 32.90 19.66
CA ILE A 429 28.75 33.45 20.61
C ILE A 429 29.45 34.44 21.52
#